data_AF-A0A5K1IL20-F1
#
_entry.id   AF-A0A5K1IL20-F1
#
_cell.length_a   1.000
_cell.length_b   1.000
_cell.length_c   1.000
_cell.angle_alpha   90.00
_cell.angle_beta   90.00
_cell.angle_gamma   90.00
#
_symmetry.space_group_name_H-M   'P 1'
#
loop_
_entity.id
_entity.type
_entity.pdbx_description
1 polymer ?
#
loop_
_entity_poly.entity_id
_entity_poly.type
_entity_poly.pdbx_seq_one_letter_code
_entity_poly.pdbx_strand_id
1 'polypeptide(L)'
;MQNLVFDVEMHLPFLVGGLATGVVSFAVLLLVLLPVVRHRCDASMTKGFLGVTVSFVVLVGGVLLVHLLASAALLAYLVGELVAFLVCWVVLACAMIART
;
A
#
# COMPACT_ATOMS: atom_id res chain seq x y z
N MET A 1 20.89 23.87 -7.42
CA MET A 1 19.71 23.14 -7.92
C MET A 1 20.05 21.79 -8.55
N GLN A 2 21.25 21.55 -9.09
CA GLN A 2 21.64 20.23 -9.63
C GLN A 2 21.73 19.13 -8.56
N ASN A 3 22.26 19.40 -7.36
CA ASN A 3 22.37 18.39 -6.30
C ASN A 3 21.00 17.78 -5.90
N LEU A 4 19.94 18.59 -5.87
CA LEU A 4 18.57 18.16 -5.55
C LEU A 4 17.99 17.18 -6.59
N VAL A 5 18.35 17.34 -7.86
CA VAL A 5 17.85 16.46 -8.92
C VAL A 5 18.52 15.09 -8.85
N PHE A 6 19.83 15.04 -8.60
CA PHE A 6 20.56 13.78 -8.42
C PHE A 6 20.09 13.01 -7.17
N ASP A 7 19.79 13.70 -6.07
CA ASP A 7 19.20 13.07 -4.87
C ASP A 7 17.81 12.48 -5.18
N VAL A 8 16.96 13.18 -5.93
CA VAL A 8 15.62 12.70 -6.28
C VAL A 8 15.69 11.49 -7.21
N GLU A 9 16.56 11.48 -8.22
CA GLU A 9 16.70 10.35 -9.15
C GLU A 9 17.19 9.06 -8.47
N MET A 10 18.07 9.18 -7.47
CA MET A 10 18.56 8.01 -6.71
C MET A 10 17.49 7.43 -5.77
N HIS A 11 16.55 8.26 -5.28
CA HIS A 11 15.46 7.85 -4.39
C HIS A 11 14.17 7.45 -5.12
N LEU A 12 13.99 7.89 -6.36
CA LEU A 12 12.85 7.59 -7.23
C LEU A 12 12.56 6.09 -7.38
N PRO A 13 13.54 5.19 -7.63
CA PRO A 13 13.26 3.75 -7.74
C PRO A 13 12.74 3.15 -6.43
N PHE A 14 13.19 3.64 -5.28
CA PHE A 14 12.69 3.19 -3.97
C PHE A 14 11.28 3.70 -3.69
N LEU A 15 10.97 4.93 -4.11
CA LEU A 15 9.61 5.47 -4.04
C LEU A 15 8.64 4.66 -4.90
N VAL A 16 9.02 4.36 -6.15
CA VAL A 16 8.22 3.50 -7.04
C VAL A 16 8.10 2.09 -6.49
N GLY A 17 9.17 1.56 -5.89
CA GLY A 17 9.15 0.27 -5.19
C GLY A 17 8.15 0.25 -4.03
N GLY A 18 8.17 1.27 -3.17
CA GLY A 18 7.22 1.42 -2.06
C GLY A 18 5.78 1.57 -2.54
N LEU A 19 5.57 2.35 -3.61
CA LEU A 19 4.26 2.48 -4.23
C LEU A 19 3.77 1.13 -4.76
N ALA A 20 4.63 0.37 -5.46
CA ALA A 20 4.26 -0.94 -5.99
C ALA A 20 3.92 -1.94 -4.88
N THR A 21 4.74 -2.04 -3.83
CA THR A 21 4.47 -2.90 -2.68
C THR A 21 3.19 -2.50 -1.95
N GLY A 22 2.99 -1.19 -1.76
CA GLY A 22 1.76 -0.64 -1.21
C GLY A 22 0.55 -1.02 -2.05
N VAL A 23 0.58 -0.82 -3.36
CA VAL A 23 -0.53 -1.18 -4.26
C VAL A 23 -0.85 -2.66 -4.17
N VAL A 24 0.16 -3.54 -4.18
CA VAL A 24 -0.04 -5.00 -4.09
C VAL A 24 -0.66 -5.38 -2.74
N SER A 25 -0.11 -4.89 -1.63
CA SER A 25 -0.63 -5.19 -0.29
C SER A 25 -2.07 -4.69 -0.11
N PHE A 26 -2.36 -3.46 -0.51
CA PHE A 26 -3.71 -2.91 -0.41
C PHE A 26 -4.69 -3.52 -1.42
N ALA A 27 -4.24 -4.00 -2.59
CA ALA A 27 -5.09 -4.74 -3.52
C ALA A 27 -5.59 -6.06 -2.91
N VAL A 28 -4.75 -6.78 -2.16
CA VAL A 28 -5.17 -7.97 -1.42
C VAL A 28 -6.25 -7.64 -0.40
N LEU A 29 -6.08 -6.53 0.33
CA LEU A 29 -7.08 -6.03 1.27
C LEU A 29 -8.40 -5.68 0.57
N LEU A 30 -8.32 -4.94 -0.54
CA LEU A 30 -9.47 -4.54 -1.36
C LEU A 30 -10.22 -5.76 -1.92
N LEU A 31 -9.53 -6.82 -2.33
CA LEU A 31 -10.18 -8.05 -2.80
C LEU A 31 -11.06 -8.72 -1.74
N VAL A 32 -10.69 -8.60 -0.46
CA VAL A 32 -11.49 -9.10 0.67
C VAL A 32 -12.63 -8.14 1.00
N LEU A 33 -12.36 -6.83 0.97
CA LEU A 33 -13.33 -5.80 1.39
C LEU A 33 -14.40 -5.53 0.33
N LEU A 34 -14.03 -5.47 -0.94
CA LEU A 34 -14.93 -5.13 -2.05
C LEU A 34 -16.17 -6.02 -2.13
N PRO A 35 -16.12 -7.37 -2.03
CA PRO A 35 -17.33 -8.19 -2.05
C PRO A 35 -18.25 -7.95 -0.85
N VAL A 36 -17.68 -7.62 0.31
CA VAL A 36 -18.44 -7.27 1.52
C VAL A 36 -19.13 -5.93 1.36
N VAL A 37 -18.38 -4.88 0.96
CA VAL A 37 -18.94 -3.55 0.63
C VAL A 37 -19.98 -3.65 -0.48
N ARG A 38 -19.83 -4.65 -1.37
CA ARG A 38 -20.78 -4.90 -2.46
C ARG A 38 -22.02 -5.72 -2.08
N HIS A 39 -22.21 -6.10 -0.80
CA HIS A 39 -23.26 -7.02 -0.33
C HIS A 39 -23.31 -8.34 -1.12
N ARG A 40 -22.18 -8.75 -1.72
CA ARG A 40 -22.07 -10.04 -2.43
C ARG A 40 -21.71 -11.18 -1.47
N CYS A 41 -21.23 -10.86 -0.27
CA CYS A 41 -20.87 -11.80 0.80
C CYS A 41 -21.14 -11.18 2.17
N ASP A 42 -21.45 -12.02 3.15
CA ASP A 42 -21.52 -11.60 4.55
C ASP A 42 -20.15 -11.19 5.08
N ALA A 43 -20.16 -10.15 5.93
CA ALA A 43 -18.98 -9.67 6.61
C ALA A 43 -18.48 -10.75 7.59
N SER A 44 -17.33 -11.35 7.28
CA SER A 44 -16.66 -12.29 8.17
C SER A 44 -15.43 -11.65 8.78
N MET A 45 -15.44 -11.53 10.11
CA MET A 45 -14.33 -10.95 10.88
C MET A 45 -13.02 -11.71 10.65
N THR A 46 -13.08 -13.04 10.51
CA THR A 46 -11.92 -13.89 10.24
C THR A 46 -11.27 -13.59 8.88
N LYS A 47 -12.08 -13.41 7.82
CA LYS A 47 -11.57 -13.10 6.47
C LYS A 47 -10.96 -11.69 6.42
N GLY A 48 -11.61 -10.72 7.07
CA GLY A 48 -11.09 -9.36 7.19
C GLY A 48 -9.74 -9.33 7.92
N PHE A 49 -9.65 -10.00 9.07
CA PHE A 49 -8.41 -10.08 9.83
C PHE A 49 -7.29 -10.79 9.07
N LEU A 50 -7.60 -11.87 8.35
CA LEU A 50 -6.63 -12.57 7.51
C LEU A 50 -6.11 -11.66 6.39
N GLY A 51 -6.99 -10.92 5.71
CA GLY A 51 -6.61 -9.94 4.68
C GLY A 51 -5.71 -8.83 5.23
N VAL A 52 -6.03 -8.28 6.40
CA VAL A 52 -5.18 -7.29 7.09
C VAL A 52 -3.81 -7.88 7.42
N THR A 53 -3.79 -9.09 7.96
CA THR A 53 -2.54 -9.77 8.36
C THR A 53 -1.64 -9.99 7.16
N VAL A 54 -2.18 -10.52 6.06
CA VAL A 54 -1.42 -10.75 4.82
C VAL A 54 -0.89 -9.44 4.25
N SER A 55 -1.71 -8.39 4.22
CA SER A 55 -1.30 -7.06 3.73
C SER A 55 -0.17 -6.49 4.58
N PHE A 56 -0.28 -6.65 5.91
CA PHE A 56 0.74 -6.17 6.85
C PHE A 56 2.05 -6.93 6.72
N VAL A 57 2.01 -8.25 6.53
CA VAL A 57 3.20 -9.07 6.29
C VAL A 57 3.93 -8.62 5.02
N VAL A 58 3.21 -8.30 3.94
CA VAL A 58 3.81 -7.80 2.69
C VAL A 58 4.45 -6.42 2.89
N LEU A 59 3.77 -5.49 3.57
CA LEU A 59 4.31 -4.16 3.87
C LEU A 59 5.57 -4.25 4.76
N VAL A 60 5.48 -4.97 5.88
CA VAL A 60 6.62 -5.15 6.79
C VAL A 60 7.77 -5.86 6.09
N GLY A 61 7.48 -6.86 5.25
CA GLY A 61 8.49 -7.54 4.44
C GLY A 61 9.22 -6.58 3.51
N GLY A 62 8.48 -5.70 2.82
CA GLY A 62 9.05 -4.67 1.95
C GLY A 62 9.91 -3.65 2.71
N VAL A 63 9.41 -3.14 3.83
CA VAL A 63 10.15 -2.20 4.70
C VAL A 63 11.44 -2.85 5.24
N LEU A 64 11.37 -4.09 5.74
CA LEU A 64 12.55 -4.79 6.25
C LEU A 64 13.59 -5.03 5.17
N LEU A 65 13.16 -5.44 3.96
CA LEU A 65 14.04 -5.63 2.83
C LEU A 65 14.78 -4.33 2.48
N VAL A 66 14.06 -3.21 2.34
CA VAL A 66 14.68 -1.92 2.03
C VAL A 66 15.53 -1.38 3.17
N HIS A 67 15.13 -1.62 4.43
CA HIS A 67 15.93 -1.26 5.59
C HIS A 67 17.31 -1.94 5.58
N LEU A 68 17.34 -3.23 5.21
CA LEU A 68 18.56 -4.04 5.10
C LEU A 68 19.45 -3.63 3.92
N LEU A 69 18.87 -3.26 2.77
CA LEU A 69 19.64 -2.91 1.57
C LEU A 69 20.08 -1.44 1.52
N ALA A 70 19.22 -0.51 1.92
CA ALA A 70 19.43 0.93 1.75
C ALA A 70 18.63 1.74 2.77
N SER A 71 19.12 1.78 4.01
CA SER A 71 18.46 2.48 5.13
C SER A 71 18.24 3.97 4.85
N ALA A 72 19.11 4.59 4.05
CA ALA A 72 18.99 6.00 3.64
C ALA A 72 17.75 6.26 2.76
N ALA A 73 17.33 5.28 1.95
CA ALA A 73 16.19 5.41 1.04
C ALA A 73 14.86 4.95 1.65
N LEU A 74 14.86 4.55 2.93
CA LEU A 74 13.69 4.02 3.61
C LEU A 74 12.55 5.04 3.72
N LEU A 75 12.86 6.32 3.92
CA LEU A 75 11.85 7.38 3.94
C LEU A 75 11.13 7.51 2.59
N ALA A 76 11.87 7.48 1.48
CA ALA A 76 11.28 7.56 0.14
C ALA A 76 10.38 6.35 -0.16
N TYR A 77 10.81 5.16 0.25
CA TYR A 77 10.01 3.93 0.16
C TYR A 77 8.72 4.03 0.98
N LEU A 78 8.81 4.48 2.24
CA LEU A 78 7.66 4.62 3.12
C LEU A 78 6.64 5.64 2.59
N VAL A 79 7.10 6.73 1.98
CA VAL A 79 6.23 7.70 1.30
C VAL A 79 5.47 7.03 0.16
N GLY A 80 6.11 6.16 -0.63
CA GLY A 80 5.45 5.38 -1.68
C GLY A 80 4.33 4.49 -1.13
N GLU A 81 4.58 3.77 -0.03
CA GLU A 81 3.57 2.94 0.65
C GLU A 81 2.40 3.79 1.17
N LEU A 82 2.69 4.97 1.73
CA LEU A 82 1.68 5.89 2.25
C LEU A 82 0.78 6.43 1.14
N VAL A 83 1.34 6.75 -0.02
CA VAL A 83 0.57 7.17 -1.20
C VAL A 83 -0.36 6.04 -1.65
N ALA A 84 0.13 4.81 -1.71
CA ALA A 84 -0.71 3.66 -2.06
C ALA A 84 -1.86 3.45 -1.05
N PHE A 85 -1.59 3.65 0.24
CA PHE A 85 -2.62 3.58 1.29
C PHE A 85 -3.72 4.63 1.07
N LEU A 86 -3.33 5.88 0.81
CA LEU A 86 -4.28 6.96 0.53
C LEU A 86 -5.12 6.68 -0.72
N VAL A 87 -4.49 6.19 -1.80
CA VAL A 87 -5.21 5.80 -3.02
C VAL A 87 -6.19 4.67 -2.74
N CYS A 88 -5.80 3.65 -1.96
CA CYS A 88 -6.70 2.57 -1.56
C CYS A 88 -7.91 3.10 -0.79
N TRP A 89 -7.71 4.05 0.11
CA TRP A 89 -8.78 4.69 0.86
C TRP A 89 -9.75 5.47 -0.04
N VAL A 90 -9.22 6.24 -1.00
CA VAL A 90 -10.04 6.96 -1.99
C VAL A 90 -10.87 5.98 -2.81
N VAL A 91 -10.28 4.89 -3.29
CA VAL A 91 -10.99 3.85 -4.04
C VAL A 91 -12.11 3.24 -3.20
N LEU A 92 -11.83 2.94 -1.93
CA LEU A 92 -12.84 2.38 -1.02
C LEU A 92 -13.98 3.37 -0.75
N ALA A 93 -13.65 4.65 -0.51
CA ALA A 93 -14.64 5.71 -0.33
C ALA A 93 -15.53 5.87 -1.57
N CYS A 94 -14.94 5.93 -2.77
CA CYS A 94 -15.68 5.94 -4.02
C CYS A 94 -16.57 4.70 -4.18
N ALA A 95 -16.10 3.52 -3.79
CA ALA A 95 -16.89 2.29 -3.85
C ALA A 95 -18.09 2.30 -2.87
N MET A 96 -17.98 3.01 -1.75
CA MET A 96 -19.10 3.24 -0.83
C MET A 96 -20.07 4.31 -1.35
N ILE A 97 -19.58 5.43 -1.89
CA ILE A 97 -20.40 6.53 -2.40
C ILE A 97 -21.15 6.13 -3.69
N ALA A 98 -20.51 5.39 -4.60
CA ALA A 98 -21.17 4.87 -5.80
C ALA A 98 -22.29 3.85 -5.48
N ARG A 99 -22.53 3.56 -4.20
CA ARG A 99 -23.60 2.70 -3.69
C ARG A 99 -24.70 3.43 -2.92
N THR A 100 -24.57 4.73 -2.66
CA THR A 100 -25.71 5.60 -2.29
C THR A 100 -26.43 6.08 -3.54
#